data_AF-A0A815FNN1-F1
#
_entry.id   AF-A0A815FNN1-F1
#
_cell.length_a   1.000
_cell.length_b   1.000
_cell.length_c   1.000
_cell.angle_alpha   90.00
_cell.angle_beta   90.00
_cell.angle_gamma   90.00
#
_symmetry.space_group_name_H-M   'P 1'
#
loop_
_entity.id
_entity.type
_entity.pdbx_description
1 polymer ?
#
loop_
_entity_poly.entity_id
_entity_poly.type
_entity_poly.pdbx_seq_one_letter_code
_entity_poly.pdbx_strand_id
1 'polypeptide(L)'
;MEQIIISNDCDNDEGKNLENEQDLSNVDDFEFILNAQTASNENLNRPMSDEIDDLVWSDEPIHRSTRDDNIDLENIPTLRINVEEKTFVPLYNVAVEAWIHTFAADITLTQTFINLEDKPIEAIYVFPIEENAAVYALTAEIDDRLITAEIKRKKVAEAEYNEAIIHGQTATLLRQSAETLDTFIINVGAIPPGKECRVMIRYVTELDLIDGKSIRFVVPSTIAPRYNPELGHLQSPDNTNAEYVQSTPYTISFQIHVERNGISRVANLSHPVNVSTSSELINISTQDVALDRDFIIDIHLPRRPPSMLTAVEQYDSTKYAALTALIPHNLVKSNYMKSEFIFIVDCSGSMEDENKIGLAREAMLLFIRSLPLNSYFNIIRFGSHYQILF
;
A
#
# COMPACT_ATOMS: atom_id res chain seq x y z
N MET A 1 0.99 14.24 -17.24
CA MET A 1 0.81 13.22 -16.19
C MET A 1 -0.38 13.70 -15.41
N GLU A 2 -1.56 13.27 -15.82
CA GLU A 2 -2.86 13.72 -15.30
C GLU A 2 -3.80 12.52 -15.38
N GLN A 3 -4.40 12.12 -14.25
CA GLN A 3 -5.59 11.26 -14.07
C GLN A 3 -5.70 10.94 -12.56
N ILE A 4 -6.82 11.11 -11.86
CA ILE A 4 -8.17 10.54 -12.09
C ILE A 4 -9.27 11.53 -11.64
N ILE A 5 -10.43 11.48 -12.30
CA ILE A 5 -11.67 12.20 -12.01
C ILE A 5 -12.58 11.32 -11.14
N ILE A 6 -13.13 11.87 -10.05
CA ILE A 6 -14.31 11.31 -9.37
C ILE A 6 -15.40 12.39 -9.38
N SER A 7 -16.50 12.13 -10.09
CA SER A 7 -17.71 12.96 -10.07
C SER A 7 -18.79 12.26 -9.25
N ASN A 8 -19.27 12.90 -8.19
CA ASN A 8 -20.55 12.59 -7.56
C ASN A 8 -21.39 13.86 -7.62
N ASP A 9 -22.33 13.95 -8.57
CA ASP A 9 -23.42 14.91 -8.48
C ASP A 9 -24.71 14.12 -8.27
N CYS A 10 -25.24 14.21 -7.05
CA CYS A 10 -26.63 13.93 -6.75
C CYS A 10 -27.45 15.21 -6.95
N ASP A 11 -28.45 15.06 -7.81
CA ASP A 11 -29.73 15.76 -7.91
C ASP A 11 -29.87 17.16 -8.54
N ASN A 12 -30.86 17.18 -9.44
CA ASN A 12 -31.68 18.27 -9.96
C ASN A 12 -31.77 19.53 -9.08
N ASP A 13 -31.40 20.70 -9.62
CA ASP A 13 -32.36 21.80 -9.83
C ASP A 13 -31.82 22.91 -10.75
N GLU A 14 -32.74 23.67 -11.33
CA GLU A 14 -32.55 24.61 -12.44
C GLU A 14 -31.58 25.79 -12.18
N GLY A 15 -30.71 26.04 -13.17
CA GLY A 15 -30.43 27.37 -13.71
C GLY A 15 -29.69 28.40 -12.85
N LYS A 16 -28.37 28.54 -13.09
CA LYS A 16 -27.72 29.85 -13.33
C LYS A 16 -26.28 29.66 -13.80
N ASN A 17 -25.96 30.30 -14.93
CA ASN A 17 -24.60 30.50 -15.45
C ASN A 17 -23.66 31.07 -14.38
N LEU A 18 -22.40 30.64 -14.39
CA LEU A 18 -21.22 31.52 -14.38
C LEU A 18 -19.97 30.71 -14.73
N GLU A 19 -19.28 31.20 -15.76
CA GLU A 19 -17.95 30.80 -16.21
C GLU A 19 -16.95 30.86 -15.06
N ASN A 20 -16.19 29.79 -14.84
CA ASN A 20 -14.84 29.76 -14.27
C ASN A 20 -14.30 28.33 -14.38
N GLU A 21 -13.78 27.96 -15.55
CA GLU A 21 -12.88 26.81 -15.68
C GLU A 21 -11.57 27.15 -14.95
N GLN A 22 -11.45 26.67 -13.70
CA GLN A 22 -10.17 26.57 -13.01
C GLN A 22 -9.60 25.17 -13.24
N ASP A 23 -8.33 25.15 -13.65
CA ASP A 23 -7.42 24.01 -13.82
C ASP A 23 -7.78 22.77 -12.97
N LEU A 24 -8.09 21.66 -13.66
CA LEU A 24 -8.46 20.35 -13.09
C LEU A 24 -7.29 19.34 -13.11
N SER A 25 -6.05 19.83 -13.07
CA SER A 25 -4.84 19.04 -13.39
C SER A 25 -4.12 18.40 -12.19
N ASN A 26 -4.60 18.58 -10.94
CA ASN A 26 -3.90 18.06 -9.76
C ASN A 26 -4.70 16.96 -9.03
N VAL A 27 -4.14 15.75 -9.04
CA VAL A 27 -4.71 14.53 -8.43
C VAL A 27 -4.46 14.48 -6.92
N ASP A 28 -3.53 15.30 -6.42
CA ASP A 28 -3.12 15.38 -5.01
C ASP A 28 -4.10 16.16 -4.10
N ASP A 29 -5.27 16.54 -4.64
CA ASP A 29 -6.18 17.49 -4.01
C ASP A 29 -7.39 16.84 -3.31
N PHE A 30 -7.40 15.53 -3.08
CA PHE A 30 -8.51 14.82 -2.41
C PHE A 30 -8.07 14.14 -1.10
N GLU A 31 -8.91 14.22 -0.08
CA GLU A 31 -8.77 13.57 1.23
C GLU A 31 -10.11 12.97 1.69
N PHE A 32 -10.08 12.10 2.70
CA PHE A 32 -11.28 11.45 3.21
C PHE A 32 -11.67 11.97 4.59
N ILE A 33 -12.96 12.28 4.77
CA ILE A 33 -13.57 12.50 6.09
C ILE A 33 -14.37 11.26 6.48
N LEU A 34 -14.22 10.78 7.71
CA LEU A 34 -15.09 9.72 8.23
C LEU A 34 -16.23 10.31 9.05
N ASN A 35 -17.46 9.91 8.71
CA ASN A 35 -18.66 10.26 9.43
C ASN A 35 -19.23 9.01 10.12
N ALA A 36 -19.46 9.08 11.43
CA ALA A 36 -20.12 8.00 12.16
C ALA A 36 -21.62 8.01 11.81
N GLN A 37 -22.06 7.02 11.03
CA GLN A 37 -23.48 6.77 10.81
C GLN A 37 -23.96 5.65 11.75
N THR A 38 -24.96 5.92 12.57
CA THR A 38 -25.79 4.84 13.15
C THR A 38 -26.73 4.36 12.06
N ALA A 39 -26.48 3.19 11.48
CA ALA A 39 -27.30 2.64 10.42
C ALA A 39 -28.76 2.43 10.90
N SER A 40 -29.70 3.12 10.27
CA SER A 40 -31.04 2.59 10.00
C SER A 40 -31.03 2.18 8.52
N ASN A 41 -31.18 0.88 8.25
CA ASN A 41 -31.25 0.30 6.91
C ASN A 41 -32.22 1.09 6.01
N GLU A 42 -31.73 1.74 4.96
CA GLU A 42 -32.36 1.80 3.63
C GLU A 42 -31.47 2.56 2.62
N ASN A 43 -31.33 1.95 1.44
CA ASN A 43 -30.82 2.49 0.15
C ASN A 43 -29.30 2.56 -0.11
N LEU A 44 -28.77 1.48 -0.69
CA LEU A 44 -27.64 1.52 -1.64
C LEU A 44 -28.13 0.92 -2.97
N ASN A 45 -28.29 1.76 -3.98
CA ASN A 45 -28.58 1.34 -5.37
C ASN A 45 -27.30 1.40 -6.24
N ARG A 46 -27.07 0.27 -6.93
CA ARG A 46 -26.05 -0.09 -7.94
C ARG A 46 -26.26 0.62 -9.30
N PRO A 47 -25.30 0.62 -10.28
CA PRO A 47 -24.72 -0.56 -11.00
C PRO A 47 -23.19 -0.49 -11.26
N MET A 48 -22.42 -1.48 -11.75
CA MET A 48 -22.59 -2.76 -12.49
C MET A 48 -21.29 -3.58 -12.20
N SER A 49 -21.20 -4.91 -12.08
CA SER A 49 -21.94 -6.03 -12.64
C SER A 49 -21.98 -7.21 -11.64
N ASP A 50 -22.99 -8.07 -11.81
CA ASP A 50 -23.42 -9.12 -10.90
C ASP A 50 -22.59 -10.41 -11.03
N GLU A 51 -22.05 -10.86 -9.90
CA GLU A 51 -22.06 -12.24 -9.36
C GLU A 51 -21.06 -12.29 -8.18
N ILE A 52 -21.53 -11.91 -6.98
CA ILE A 52 -20.85 -12.25 -5.73
C ILE A 52 -21.79 -13.23 -5.04
N ASP A 53 -21.46 -14.51 -5.16
CA ASP A 53 -22.08 -15.57 -4.37
C ASP A 53 -21.89 -15.27 -2.88
N ASP A 54 -22.95 -15.53 -2.10
CA ASP A 54 -22.99 -15.43 -0.66
C ASP A 54 -21.76 -16.11 -0.02
N LEU A 55 -20.86 -15.30 0.55
CA LEU A 55 -19.75 -15.80 1.35
C LEU A 55 -20.33 -16.39 2.64
N VAL A 56 -20.54 -17.71 2.66
CA VAL A 56 -20.96 -18.45 3.85
C VAL A 56 -19.79 -18.49 4.83
N TRP A 57 -19.85 -17.66 5.87
CA TRP A 57 -18.90 -17.66 6.97
C TRP A 57 -19.05 -18.93 7.82
N SER A 58 -17.92 -19.55 8.20
CA SER A 58 -17.91 -20.67 9.14
C SER A 58 -17.89 -20.17 10.59
N ASP A 59 -18.92 -20.49 11.37
CA ASP A 59 -19.04 -20.21 12.82
C ASP A 59 -18.13 -21.09 13.71
N GLU A 60 -17.00 -21.59 13.22
CA GLU A 60 -16.15 -22.48 14.04
C GLU A 60 -15.29 -21.69 15.04
N PRO A 61 -15.19 -22.14 16.31
CA PRO A 61 -14.39 -21.47 17.33
C PRO A 61 -12.89 -21.56 17.00
N ILE A 62 -12.28 -20.41 16.75
CA ILE A 62 -10.87 -20.28 16.36
C ILE A 62 -9.94 -20.64 17.54
N HIS A 63 -8.93 -21.46 17.26
CA HIS A 63 -7.94 -21.93 18.23
C HIS A 63 -7.05 -20.78 18.75
N ARG A 64 -7.01 -20.62 20.08
CA ARG A 64 -6.12 -19.70 20.81
C ARG A 64 -4.65 -20.02 20.52
N SER A 65 -3.91 -19.12 19.90
CA SER A 65 -2.44 -19.14 19.99
C SER A 65 -2.02 -18.49 21.32
N THR A 66 -1.06 -19.10 22.00
CA THR A 66 -0.55 -18.64 23.29
C THR A 66 0.37 -17.44 23.09
N ARG A 67 0.03 -16.33 23.73
CA ARG A 67 0.82 -15.08 23.86
C ARG A 67 2.27 -15.40 24.23
N ASP A 68 3.20 -15.00 23.36
CA ASP A 68 4.63 -14.93 23.66
C ASP A 68 4.95 -13.45 23.89
N ASP A 69 5.24 -13.07 25.15
CA ASP A 69 5.33 -11.67 25.61
C ASP A 69 6.59 -10.91 25.10
N ASN A 70 7.31 -11.47 24.12
CA ASN A 70 8.58 -10.96 23.59
C ASN A 70 8.52 -10.50 22.13
N ILE A 71 7.32 -10.36 21.56
CA ILE A 71 7.16 -9.91 20.17
C ILE A 71 7.06 -8.39 20.14
N ASP A 72 8.09 -7.76 19.56
CA ASP A 72 8.11 -6.33 19.28
C ASP A 72 7.07 -6.00 18.20
N LEU A 73 6.28 -4.94 18.41
CA LEU A 73 5.11 -4.57 17.59
C LEU A 73 5.34 -3.26 16.83
N GLU A 74 6.55 -2.69 16.88
CA GLU A 74 6.82 -1.32 16.40
C GLU A 74 6.76 -1.15 14.85
N ASN A 75 6.84 -2.24 14.07
CA ASN A 75 7.11 -2.17 12.60
C ASN A 75 6.01 -2.67 11.66
N ILE A 76 4.83 -2.99 12.19
CA ILE A 76 3.70 -3.55 11.43
C ILE A 76 2.70 -2.43 11.10
N PRO A 77 1.70 -2.62 10.22
CA PRO A 77 0.56 -1.71 10.15
C PRO A 77 -0.02 -1.56 11.56
N THR A 78 0.16 -0.39 12.15
CA THR A 78 -0.06 -0.21 13.59
C THR A 78 -1.31 0.59 13.84
N LEU A 79 -2.12 0.07 14.74
CA LEU A 79 -3.16 0.81 15.43
C LEU A 79 -2.61 1.13 16.82
N ARG A 80 -2.55 2.40 17.20
CA ARG A 80 -1.85 2.88 18.41
C ARG A 80 -2.76 3.64 19.33
N ILE A 81 -2.64 3.42 20.63
CA ILE A 81 -3.38 4.20 21.63
C ILE A 81 -2.94 5.67 21.57
N ASN A 82 -3.89 6.60 21.44
CA ASN A 82 -3.71 8.05 21.45
C ASN A 82 -3.52 8.55 22.90
N VAL A 83 -2.46 8.09 23.56
CA VAL A 83 -2.03 8.57 24.89
C VAL A 83 -0.51 8.79 24.81
N GLU A 84 0.05 9.68 25.64
CA GLU A 84 1.50 9.94 25.74
C GLU A 84 2.34 8.65 25.90
N GLU A 85 1.72 7.56 26.35
CA GLU A 85 2.23 6.18 26.30
C GLU A 85 1.83 5.48 24.98
N LYS A 86 2.79 5.36 24.06
CA LYS A 86 2.67 4.65 22.77
C LYS A 86 2.48 3.13 22.99
N THR A 87 1.27 2.72 23.32
CA THR A 87 0.94 1.31 23.50
C THR A 87 0.31 0.78 22.21
N PHE A 88 0.77 -0.37 21.74
CA PHE A 88 0.32 -0.99 20.49
C PHE A 88 -0.99 -1.74 20.67
N VAL A 89 -1.94 -1.54 19.76
CA VAL A 89 -3.14 -2.37 19.66
C VAL A 89 -2.79 -3.54 18.75
N PRO A 90 -2.86 -4.80 19.23
CA PRO A 90 -2.46 -5.94 18.43
C PRO A 90 -3.27 -6.05 17.15
N LEU A 91 -2.56 -6.05 16.01
CA LEU A 91 -3.10 -6.56 14.76
C LEU A 91 -3.32 -8.06 14.94
N TYR A 92 -4.51 -8.54 14.61
CA TYR A 92 -4.92 -9.92 14.81
C TYR A 92 -5.00 -10.70 13.50
N ASN A 93 -5.51 -10.06 12.45
CA ASN A 93 -5.68 -10.68 11.14
C ASN A 93 -5.55 -9.65 10.02
N VAL A 94 -4.97 -10.10 8.91
CA VAL A 94 -4.94 -9.36 7.65
C VAL A 94 -5.60 -10.21 6.56
N ALA A 95 -6.49 -9.61 5.79
CA ALA A 95 -7.08 -10.25 4.61
C ALA A 95 -6.89 -9.34 3.41
N VAL A 96 -6.41 -9.91 2.31
CA VAL A 96 -6.20 -9.21 1.05
C VAL A 96 -6.99 -9.89 -0.04
N GLU A 97 -7.88 -9.14 -0.68
CA GLU A 97 -8.49 -9.52 -1.94
C GLU A 97 -7.95 -8.61 -3.05
N ALA A 98 -7.55 -9.16 -4.19
CA ALA A 98 -7.04 -8.36 -5.29
C ALA A 98 -7.50 -8.88 -6.67
N TRP A 99 -7.81 -7.94 -7.56
CA TRP A 99 -8.15 -8.18 -8.95
C TRP A 99 -7.09 -7.53 -9.84
N ILE A 100 -6.35 -8.36 -10.56
CA ILE A 100 -5.23 -7.93 -11.41
C ILE A 100 -5.66 -7.96 -12.87
N HIS A 101 -5.77 -6.76 -13.44
CA HIS A 101 -6.13 -6.50 -14.83
C HIS A 101 -4.91 -5.94 -15.56
N THR A 102 -4.15 -6.82 -16.21
CA THR A 102 -2.91 -6.46 -16.93
C THR A 102 -1.90 -5.73 -16.03
N PHE A 103 -1.84 -4.39 -16.10
CA PHE A 103 -0.88 -3.53 -15.41
C PHE A 103 -1.49 -2.76 -14.22
N ALA A 104 -2.72 -3.08 -13.84
CA ALA A 104 -3.37 -2.47 -12.69
C ALA A 104 -3.87 -3.56 -11.75
N ALA A 105 -3.90 -3.24 -10.46
CA ALA A 105 -4.54 -4.06 -9.46
C ALA A 105 -5.55 -3.21 -8.68
N ASP A 106 -6.76 -3.74 -8.51
CA ASP A 106 -7.74 -3.27 -7.53
C ASP A 106 -7.63 -4.16 -6.29
N ILE A 107 -7.36 -3.55 -5.13
CA ILE A 107 -7.07 -4.26 -3.88
C ILE A 107 -8.03 -3.82 -2.79
N THR A 108 -8.57 -4.81 -2.08
CA THR A 108 -9.25 -4.65 -0.80
C THR A 108 -8.37 -5.23 0.31
N LEU A 109 -7.86 -4.36 1.17
CA LEU A 109 -7.07 -4.71 2.35
C LEU A 109 -7.96 -4.56 3.60
N THR A 110 -8.14 -5.65 4.33
CA THR A 110 -8.87 -5.67 5.60
C THR A 110 -7.94 -6.04 6.74
N GLN A 111 -7.90 -5.21 7.78
CA GLN A 111 -7.11 -5.43 8.98
C GLN A 111 -7.99 -5.43 10.21
N THR A 112 -7.83 -6.45 11.06
CA THR A 112 -8.63 -6.60 12.28
C THR A 112 -7.74 -6.44 13.50
N PHE A 113 -8.13 -5.54 14.38
CA PHE A 113 -7.47 -5.22 15.64
C PHE A 113 -8.40 -5.52 16.81
N ILE A 114 -7.84 -5.83 17.98
CA ILE A 114 -8.62 -6.07 19.21
C ILE A 114 -8.08 -5.18 20.32
N ASN A 115 -8.96 -4.40 20.95
CA ASN A 115 -8.60 -3.72 22.19
C ASN A 115 -8.56 -4.73 23.35
N LEU A 116 -7.37 -5.11 23.79
CA LEU A 116 -7.17 -6.03 24.93
C LEU A 116 -7.11 -5.31 26.29
N GLU A 117 -7.17 -3.98 26.30
CA GLU A 117 -7.19 -3.19 27.53
C GLU A 117 -8.54 -3.31 28.25
N ASP A 118 -8.54 -2.99 29.54
CA ASP A 118 -9.75 -2.95 30.38
C ASP A 118 -10.52 -1.62 30.26
N LYS A 119 -9.99 -0.67 29.46
CA LYS A 119 -10.54 0.67 29.22
C LYS A 119 -10.69 0.96 27.71
N PRO A 120 -11.62 1.85 27.33
CA PRO A 120 -11.69 2.32 25.95
C PRO A 120 -10.37 2.96 25.53
N ILE A 121 -9.93 2.68 24.30
CA ILE A 121 -8.72 3.26 23.72
C ILE A 121 -9.11 4.11 22.51
N GLU A 122 -8.54 5.29 22.39
CA GLU A 122 -8.59 6.03 21.12
C GLU A 122 -7.40 5.59 20.27
N ALA A 123 -7.60 5.38 18.97
CA ALA A 123 -6.61 4.70 18.17
C ALA A 123 -6.21 5.41 16.85
N ILE A 124 -4.91 5.57 16.62
CA ILE A 124 -4.36 6.06 15.35
C ILE A 124 -3.89 4.86 14.54
N TYR A 125 -4.45 4.70 13.36
CA TYR A 125 -4.08 3.68 12.39
C TYR A 125 -3.13 4.27 11.35
N VAL A 126 -2.00 3.59 11.14
CA VAL A 126 -0.97 3.92 10.16
C VAL A 126 -0.72 2.71 9.29
N PHE A 127 -0.75 2.89 7.97
CA PHE A 127 -0.55 1.79 7.03
C PHE A 127 0.22 2.20 5.77
N PRO A 128 1.05 1.28 5.24
CA PRO A 128 1.78 1.52 4.01
C PRO A 128 0.92 1.21 2.78
N ILE A 129 1.08 1.99 1.72
CA ILE A 129 0.62 1.67 0.36
C ILE A 129 1.71 2.08 -0.63
N GLU A 130 1.86 1.35 -1.73
CA GLU A 130 2.74 1.73 -2.84
C GLU A 130 2.54 3.19 -3.28
N GLU A 131 3.64 3.89 -3.61
CA GLU A 131 3.64 5.33 -3.91
C GLU A 131 2.70 5.72 -5.06
N ASN A 132 2.45 4.80 -6.00
CA ASN A 132 1.58 5.00 -7.16
C ASN A 132 0.13 4.52 -6.93
N ALA A 133 -0.26 4.25 -5.69
CA ALA A 133 -1.61 3.81 -5.38
C ALA A 133 -2.57 4.99 -5.11
N ALA A 134 -3.83 4.79 -5.46
CA ALA A 134 -4.92 5.70 -5.16
C ALA A 134 -5.98 4.98 -4.30
N VAL A 135 -6.14 5.44 -3.06
CA VAL A 135 -7.22 4.99 -2.17
C VAL A 135 -8.53 5.60 -2.66
N TYR A 136 -9.57 4.77 -2.77
CA TYR A 136 -10.89 5.21 -3.24
C TYR A 136 -12.05 4.77 -2.31
N ALA A 137 -11.79 3.94 -1.31
CA ALA A 137 -12.76 3.70 -0.24
C ALA A 137 -12.06 3.32 1.07
N LEU A 138 -12.65 3.75 2.18
CA LEU A 138 -12.24 3.34 3.52
C LEU A 138 -13.46 3.17 4.41
N THR A 139 -13.48 2.09 5.17
CA THR A 139 -14.48 1.86 6.22
C THR A 139 -13.80 1.35 7.49
N ALA A 140 -14.39 1.66 8.64
CA ALA A 140 -14.00 1.12 9.92
C ALA A 140 -15.24 0.61 10.66
N GLU A 141 -15.21 -0.65 11.07
CA GLU A 141 -16.26 -1.29 11.86
C GLU A 141 -15.76 -1.47 13.30
N ILE A 142 -16.46 -0.88 14.27
CA ILE A 142 -16.09 -0.91 15.69
C ILE A 142 -17.35 -1.24 16.49
N ASP A 143 -17.37 -2.37 17.21
CA ASP A 143 -18.51 -2.77 18.05
C ASP A 143 -19.87 -2.68 17.30
N ASP A 144 -19.94 -3.30 16.12
CA ASP A 144 -21.07 -3.30 15.18
C ASP A 144 -21.45 -1.91 14.58
N ARG A 145 -20.66 -0.87 14.85
CA ARG A 145 -20.81 0.45 14.22
C ARG A 145 -19.92 0.54 12.99
N LEU A 146 -20.54 0.63 11.82
CA LEU A 146 -19.86 0.91 10.56
C LEU A 146 -19.65 2.42 10.39
N ILE A 147 -18.41 2.81 10.14
CA ILE A 147 -17.99 4.17 9.82
C ILE A 147 -17.49 4.15 8.38
N THR A 148 -18.06 5.01 7.54
CA THR A 148 -17.71 5.10 6.12
C THR A 148 -17.03 6.44 5.85
N ALA A 149 -15.95 6.38 5.08
CA ALA A 149 -15.21 7.55 4.66
C ALA A 149 -15.86 8.19 3.41
N GLU A 150 -16.04 9.50 3.45
CA GLU A 150 -16.50 10.34 2.35
C GLU A 150 -15.30 11.05 1.73
N ILE A 151 -15.11 10.87 0.41
CA ILE A 151 -14.04 11.54 -0.34
C ILE A 151 -14.45 12.98 -0.60
N LYS A 152 -13.60 13.93 -0.22
CA LYS A 152 -13.77 15.35 -0.48
C LYS A 152 -12.47 15.95 -1.01
N ARG A 153 -12.55 17.15 -1.58
CA ARG A 153 -11.34 17.91 -1.86
C ARG A 153 -10.64 18.23 -0.54
N LYS A 154 -9.32 18.09 -0.50
CA LYS A 154 -8.44 18.30 0.65
C LYS A 154 -8.80 19.53 1.47
N LYS A 155 -8.85 20.71 0.85
CA LYS A 155 -9.19 21.97 1.56
C LYS A 155 -10.58 21.95 2.20
N VAL A 156 -11.54 21.28 1.57
CA VAL A 156 -12.90 21.13 2.11
C VAL A 156 -12.88 20.13 3.27
N ALA A 157 -12.17 19.02 3.09
CA ALA A 157 -12.01 17.99 4.11
C ALA A 157 -11.37 18.54 5.39
N GLU A 158 -10.27 19.27 5.25
CA GLU A 158 -9.58 19.93 6.36
C GLU A 158 -10.48 20.98 7.05
N ALA A 159 -11.26 21.76 6.28
CA ALA A 159 -12.12 22.79 6.85
C ALA A 159 -13.25 22.19 7.70
N GLU A 160 -13.97 21.19 7.17
CA GLU A 160 -15.06 20.52 7.89
C GLU A 160 -14.54 19.76 9.12
N TYR A 161 -13.38 19.09 9.01
CA TYR A 161 -12.74 18.45 10.15
C TYR A 161 -12.45 19.46 11.26
N ASN A 162 -11.79 20.58 10.92
CA ASN A 162 -11.47 21.62 11.90
C ASN A 162 -12.72 22.23 12.53
N GLU A 163 -13.78 22.45 11.74
CA GLU A 163 -15.06 22.93 12.24
C GLU A 163 -15.69 21.95 13.23
N ALA A 164 -15.70 20.65 12.92
CA ALA A 164 -16.22 19.61 13.82
C ALA A 164 -15.45 19.58 15.15
N ILE A 165 -14.12 19.67 15.11
CA ILE A 165 -13.26 19.74 16.30
C ILE A 165 -13.59 20.99 17.15
N ILE A 166 -13.74 22.16 16.52
CA ILE A 166 -14.10 23.41 17.22
C ILE A 166 -15.46 23.29 17.93
N HIS A 167 -16.41 22.57 17.33
CA HIS A 167 -17.74 22.32 17.90
C HIS A 167 -17.78 21.14 18.90
N GLY A 168 -16.64 20.53 19.22
CA GLY A 168 -16.54 19.41 20.16
C GLY A 168 -17.16 18.11 19.63
N GLN A 169 -17.31 17.99 18.31
CA GLN A 169 -17.76 16.77 17.65
C GLN A 169 -16.60 15.80 17.44
N THR A 170 -16.89 14.50 17.41
CA THR A 170 -15.92 13.49 17.00
C THR A 170 -15.83 13.49 15.48
N ALA A 171 -14.66 13.82 14.94
CA ALA A 171 -14.37 13.75 13.50
C ALA A 171 -13.01 13.09 13.28
N THR A 172 -12.86 12.49 12.10
CA THR A 172 -11.65 11.80 11.69
C THR A 172 -11.31 12.18 10.26
N LEU A 173 -10.02 12.41 10.01
CA LEU A 173 -9.47 12.70 8.68
C LEU A 173 -8.41 11.65 8.33
N LEU A 174 -8.53 11.01 7.17
CA LEU A 174 -7.44 10.25 6.56
C LEU A 174 -6.53 11.24 5.84
N ARG A 175 -5.22 11.17 6.10
CA ARG A 175 -4.21 11.99 5.42
C ARG A 175 -3.02 11.15 4.98
N GLN A 176 -2.44 11.51 3.86
CA GLN A 176 -1.09 11.07 3.49
C GLN A 176 -0.07 11.74 4.42
N SER A 177 1.00 11.03 4.76
CA SER A 177 2.09 11.60 5.56
C SER A 177 2.75 12.77 4.82
N ALA A 178 3.08 13.84 5.55
CA ALA A 178 3.85 14.96 4.98
C ALA A 178 5.33 14.59 4.74
N GLU A 179 5.79 13.50 5.36
CA GLU A 179 7.19 13.07 5.33
C GLU A 179 7.44 11.97 4.29
N THR A 180 6.39 11.24 3.89
CA THR A 180 6.50 10.05 3.05
C THR A 180 5.27 9.88 2.15
N LEU A 181 5.49 9.44 0.91
CA LEU A 181 4.42 9.27 -0.08
C LEU A 181 3.66 7.95 0.08
N ASP A 182 4.28 6.96 0.72
CA ASP A 182 3.76 5.60 0.86
C ASP A 182 3.04 5.35 2.20
N THR A 183 2.84 6.38 3.03
CA THR A 183 2.24 6.21 4.37
C THR A 183 0.95 7.01 4.52
N PHE A 184 -0.11 6.35 4.97
CA PHE A 184 -1.39 6.96 5.30
C PHE A 184 -1.70 6.85 6.79
N ILE A 185 -2.35 7.88 7.33
CA ILE A 185 -2.63 8.04 8.76
C ILE A 185 -4.11 8.38 8.94
N ILE A 186 -4.79 7.71 9.88
CA ILE A 186 -6.19 7.96 10.24
C ILE A 186 -6.44 7.73 11.73
N ASN A 187 -7.24 8.57 12.38
CA ASN A 187 -7.74 8.31 13.75
C ASN A 187 -9.04 7.50 13.70
N VAL A 188 -9.00 6.22 14.04
CA VAL A 188 -10.19 5.34 13.94
C VAL A 188 -11.20 5.61 15.06
N GLY A 189 -10.85 6.42 16.05
CA GLY A 189 -11.69 6.82 17.17
C GLY A 189 -11.61 5.85 18.35
N ALA A 190 -12.59 5.93 19.26
CA ALA A 190 -12.61 5.12 20.47
C ALA A 190 -13.07 3.67 20.22
N ILE A 191 -12.26 2.71 20.63
CA ILE A 191 -12.50 1.27 20.57
C ILE A 191 -12.77 0.77 22.00
N PRO A 192 -13.97 0.22 22.31
CA PRO A 192 -14.29 -0.24 23.66
C PRO A 192 -13.43 -1.43 24.12
N PRO A 193 -13.33 -1.69 25.45
CA PRO A 193 -12.61 -2.84 26.01
C PRO A 193 -13.08 -4.16 25.42
N GLY A 194 -12.14 -5.01 25.01
CA GLY A 194 -12.42 -6.35 24.47
C GLY A 194 -13.12 -6.37 23.11
N LYS A 195 -13.27 -5.23 22.43
CA LYS A 195 -13.94 -5.13 21.14
C LYS A 195 -12.98 -5.12 19.96
N GLU A 196 -13.48 -5.63 18.85
CA GLU A 196 -12.82 -5.63 17.55
C GLU A 196 -12.99 -4.29 16.85
N CYS A 197 -11.94 -3.91 16.12
CA CYS A 197 -11.93 -2.83 15.15
C CYS A 197 -11.44 -3.39 13.82
N ARG A 198 -12.31 -3.40 12.80
CA ARG A 198 -11.98 -3.87 11.46
C ARG A 198 -11.88 -2.68 10.51
N VAL A 199 -10.69 -2.44 9.97
CA VAL A 199 -10.45 -1.38 8.99
C VAL A 199 -10.34 -2.02 7.61
N MET A 200 -11.18 -1.58 6.67
CA MET A 200 -11.12 -2.02 5.27
C MET A 200 -10.78 -0.82 4.38
N ILE A 201 -9.73 -0.98 3.59
CA ILE A 201 -9.24 0.00 2.62
C ILE A 201 -9.35 -0.60 1.23
N ARG A 202 -9.88 0.17 0.28
CA ARG A 202 -9.87 -0.18 -1.14
C ARG A 202 -9.05 0.82 -1.93
N TYR A 203 -8.13 0.31 -2.73
CA TYR A 203 -7.22 1.13 -3.51
C TYR A 203 -6.85 0.47 -4.83
N VAL A 204 -6.53 1.29 -5.83
CA VAL A 204 -5.97 0.83 -7.10
C VAL A 204 -4.48 1.18 -7.17
N THR A 205 -3.69 0.38 -7.87
CA THR A 205 -2.27 0.68 -8.09
C THR A 205 -1.80 0.20 -9.47
N GLU A 206 -0.84 0.91 -10.05
CA GLU A 206 -0.13 0.48 -11.26
C GLU A 206 0.94 -0.56 -10.92
N LEU A 207 1.11 -1.55 -11.78
CA LEU A 207 2.04 -2.67 -11.60
C LEU A 207 3.25 -2.55 -12.53
N ASP A 208 4.43 -2.72 -11.95
CA ASP A 208 5.69 -2.59 -12.67
C ASP A 208 5.96 -3.76 -13.63
N LEU A 209 6.45 -3.41 -14.82
CA LEU A 209 7.00 -4.35 -15.78
C LEU A 209 8.49 -4.59 -15.52
N ILE A 210 8.81 -5.74 -14.95
CA ILE A 210 10.17 -6.16 -14.63
C ILE A 210 10.82 -6.82 -15.84
N ASP A 211 11.95 -6.26 -16.29
CA ASP A 211 12.79 -6.75 -17.41
C ASP A 211 12.04 -7.01 -18.72
N GLY A 212 10.86 -6.41 -18.91
CA GLY A 212 9.99 -6.68 -20.05
C GLY A 212 9.40 -8.09 -20.09
N LYS A 213 9.39 -8.83 -18.96
CA LYS A 213 9.05 -10.26 -18.91
C LYS A 213 8.00 -10.62 -17.86
N SER A 214 7.88 -9.86 -16.79
CA SER A 214 6.92 -10.13 -15.73
C SER A 214 6.34 -8.86 -15.17
N ILE A 215 5.07 -8.90 -14.81
CA ILE A 215 4.38 -7.85 -14.07
C ILE A 215 4.48 -8.23 -12.59
N ARG A 216 4.92 -7.29 -11.75
CA ARG A 216 5.10 -7.54 -10.31
C ARG A 216 3.94 -6.94 -9.53
N PHE A 217 3.35 -7.75 -8.66
CA PHE A 217 2.38 -7.31 -7.66
C PHE A 217 2.99 -7.44 -6.27
N VAL A 218 2.84 -6.39 -5.47
CA VAL A 218 3.40 -6.26 -4.12
C VAL A 218 2.29 -5.79 -3.17
N VAL A 219 2.20 -6.45 -2.01
CA VAL A 219 1.47 -5.92 -0.85
C VAL A 219 2.50 -5.69 0.26
N PRO A 220 2.81 -4.43 0.57
CA PRO A 220 3.74 -4.10 1.65
C PRO A 220 3.23 -4.62 3.00
N SER A 221 4.15 -5.19 3.78
CA SER A 221 3.90 -5.78 5.09
C SER A 221 4.42 -4.93 6.25
N THR A 222 5.32 -3.99 5.95
CA THR A 222 6.16 -3.32 6.94
C THR A 222 6.18 -1.82 6.65
N ILE A 223 6.05 -1.00 7.70
CA ILE A 223 6.40 0.42 7.62
C ILE A 223 7.87 0.52 8.02
N ALA A 224 8.76 0.57 7.03
CA ALA A 224 10.20 0.62 7.32
C ALA A 224 10.60 2.00 7.87
N PRO A 225 11.36 2.09 8.97
CA PRO A 225 11.89 3.36 9.44
C PRO A 225 12.85 3.97 8.42
N ARG A 226 12.74 5.29 8.24
CA ARG A 226 13.50 6.06 7.24
C ARG A 226 14.46 7.03 7.91
N TYR A 227 15.56 7.35 7.25
CA TYR A 227 16.55 8.26 7.80
C TYR A 227 15.97 9.67 7.91
N ASN A 228 15.85 10.19 9.13
CA ASN A 228 15.46 11.56 9.41
C ASN A 228 16.72 12.45 9.40
N PRO A 229 16.90 13.36 8.43
CA PRO A 229 18.09 14.20 8.34
C PRO A 229 18.22 15.21 9.48
N GLU A 230 17.12 15.65 10.06
CA GLU A 230 17.11 16.63 11.16
C GLU A 230 17.56 16.00 12.48
N LEU A 231 17.18 14.74 12.69
CA LEU A 231 17.52 13.99 13.91
C LEU A 231 18.76 13.10 13.77
N GLY A 232 19.25 12.89 12.55
CA GLY A 232 20.48 12.14 12.27
C GLY A 232 20.38 10.62 12.50
N HIS A 233 19.16 10.05 12.55
CA HIS A 233 18.93 8.62 12.74
C HIS A 233 17.68 8.13 11.99
N LEU A 234 17.51 6.81 11.87
CA LEU A 234 16.30 6.20 11.31
C LEU A 234 15.12 6.43 12.25
N GLN A 235 13.98 6.87 11.71
CA GLN A 235 12.74 7.10 12.43
C GLN A 235 11.56 6.62 11.57
N SER A 236 10.60 5.95 12.19
CA SER A 236 9.34 5.61 11.50
C SER A 236 8.55 6.90 11.17
N PRO A 237 7.78 6.96 10.07
CA PRO A 237 6.92 8.11 9.71
C PRO A 237 5.87 8.50 10.77
N ASP A 238 5.69 7.65 11.77
CA ASP A 238 4.82 7.86 12.94
C ASP A 238 5.62 8.12 14.24
N ASN A 239 6.89 8.50 14.11
CA ASN A 239 7.82 8.86 15.17
C ASN A 239 8.13 7.76 16.20
N THR A 240 7.99 6.46 15.88
CA THR A 240 8.53 5.39 16.74
C THR A 240 9.96 5.01 16.38
N ASN A 241 10.66 4.50 17.39
CA ASN A 241 11.79 3.61 17.15
C ASN A 241 11.21 2.36 16.49
N ALA A 242 11.97 1.73 15.61
CA ALA A 242 11.43 0.66 14.81
C ALA A 242 12.54 -0.37 14.62
N GLU A 243 12.48 -1.46 15.37
CA GLU A 243 13.38 -2.61 15.23
C GLU A 243 12.73 -3.67 14.35
N TYR A 244 13.49 -4.24 13.40
CA TYR A 244 12.97 -5.21 12.44
C TYR A 244 12.42 -6.47 13.15
N VAL A 245 11.10 -6.65 13.11
CA VAL A 245 10.40 -7.76 13.76
C VAL A 245 10.41 -8.98 12.85
N GLN A 246 11.09 -10.06 13.24
CA GLN A 246 11.15 -11.32 12.47
C GLN A 246 9.94 -12.25 12.66
N SER A 247 9.08 -11.99 13.66
CA SER A 247 7.92 -12.85 13.95
C SER A 247 6.67 -12.01 14.20
N THR A 248 5.64 -12.17 13.38
CA THR A 248 4.36 -11.48 13.58
C THR A 248 3.40 -12.32 14.42
N PRO A 249 2.67 -11.73 15.38
CA PRO A 249 1.69 -12.45 16.19
C PRO A 249 0.34 -12.64 15.47
N TYR A 250 0.26 -12.29 14.18
CA TYR A 250 -0.94 -12.37 13.35
C TYR A 250 -0.68 -13.10 12.05
N THR A 251 -1.77 -13.51 11.42
CA THR A 251 -1.78 -14.18 10.13
C THR A 251 -2.33 -13.29 9.03
N ILE A 252 -2.05 -13.70 7.80
CA ILE A 252 -2.60 -13.14 6.59
C ILE A 252 -3.26 -14.21 5.73
N SER A 253 -4.37 -13.83 5.11
CA SER A 253 -5.04 -14.57 4.06
C SER A 253 -5.06 -13.77 2.77
N PHE A 254 -4.81 -14.43 1.64
CA PHE A 254 -4.85 -13.80 0.32
C PHE A 254 -5.86 -14.50 -0.58
N GLN A 255 -6.59 -13.71 -1.36
CA GLN A 255 -7.42 -14.16 -2.46
C GLN A 255 -7.18 -13.23 -3.67
N ILE A 256 -6.43 -13.71 -4.65
CA ILE A 256 -5.99 -12.90 -5.78
C ILE A 256 -6.48 -13.52 -7.07
N HIS A 257 -7.11 -12.70 -7.89
CA HIS A 257 -7.67 -13.03 -9.18
C HIS A 257 -6.86 -12.34 -10.27
N VAL A 258 -6.23 -13.11 -11.14
CA VAL A 258 -5.41 -12.58 -12.23
C VAL A 258 -6.01 -12.95 -13.57
N GLU A 259 -6.29 -11.97 -14.41
CA GLU A 259 -6.73 -12.22 -15.79
C GLU A 259 -5.67 -12.98 -16.58
N ARG A 260 -6.02 -14.15 -17.12
CA ARG A 260 -5.06 -15.06 -17.74
C ARG A 260 -4.49 -14.58 -19.08
N ASN A 261 -4.95 -13.46 -19.63
CA ASN A 261 -4.66 -12.96 -20.99
C ASN A 261 -3.16 -13.05 -21.40
N GLY A 262 -2.78 -14.17 -22.02
CA GLY A 262 -1.39 -14.45 -22.43
C GLY A 262 -0.42 -14.80 -21.31
N ILE A 263 -0.84 -14.87 -20.05
CA ILE A 263 0.05 -15.19 -18.92
C ILE A 263 0.61 -16.61 -19.08
N SER A 264 1.93 -16.72 -18.96
CA SER A 264 2.63 -18.00 -19.07
C SER A 264 2.65 -18.79 -17.76
N ARG A 265 2.86 -18.10 -16.62
CA ARG A 265 2.87 -18.65 -15.26
C ARG A 265 2.91 -17.53 -14.22
N VAL A 266 2.62 -17.87 -12.97
CA VAL A 266 2.95 -17.06 -11.80
C VAL A 266 4.16 -17.67 -11.09
N ALA A 267 5.08 -16.85 -10.60
CA ALA A 267 6.28 -17.28 -9.90
C ALA A 267 6.69 -16.27 -8.81
N ASN A 268 7.85 -16.52 -8.19
CA ASN A 268 8.43 -15.67 -7.15
C ASN A 268 7.45 -15.39 -6.00
N LEU A 269 6.81 -16.45 -5.54
CA LEU A 269 5.81 -16.42 -4.50
C LEU A 269 6.54 -16.29 -3.16
N SER A 270 6.45 -15.10 -2.57
CA SER A 270 7.02 -14.78 -1.25
C SER A 270 6.49 -15.68 -0.12
N HIS A 271 5.26 -16.17 -0.24
CA HIS A 271 4.54 -16.97 0.74
C HIS A 271 4.04 -18.29 0.11
N PRO A 272 3.79 -19.34 0.91
CA PRO A 272 3.12 -20.54 0.42
C PRO A 272 1.70 -20.20 -0.03
N VAL A 273 1.38 -20.49 -1.28
CA VAL A 273 0.07 -20.24 -1.88
C VAL A 273 -0.40 -21.42 -2.71
N ASN A 274 -1.72 -21.58 -2.78
CA ASN A 274 -2.38 -22.44 -3.74
C ASN A 274 -2.65 -21.65 -5.02
N VAL A 275 -2.30 -22.23 -6.16
CA VAL A 275 -2.58 -21.64 -7.47
C VAL A 275 -3.51 -22.57 -8.22
N SER A 276 -4.69 -22.06 -8.58
CA SER A 276 -5.60 -22.73 -9.49
C SER A 276 -5.77 -21.89 -10.75
N THR A 277 -6.04 -22.54 -11.87
CA THR A 277 -6.06 -21.87 -13.17
C THR A 277 -7.24 -22.36 -14.00
N SER A 278 -8.09 -21.44 -14.43
CA SER A 278 -9.19 -21.66 -15.36
C SER A 278 -8.82 -21.15 -16.76
N SER A 279 -9.77 -21.13 -17.70
CA SER A 279 -9.56 -20.54 -19.03
C SER A 279 -9.30 -19.04 -18.98
N GLU A 280 -9.92 -18.35 -18.02
CA GLU A 280 -9.99 -16.87 -17.97
C GLU A 280 -9.20 -16.29 -16.80
N LEU A 281 -9.09 -17.01 -15.68
CA LEU A 281 -8.47 -16.52 -14.46
C LEU A 281 -7.39 -17.47 -13.93
N ILE A 282 -6.42 -16.89 -13.25
CA ILE A 282 -5.50 -17.57 -12.34
C ILE A 282 -5.88 -17.10 -10.93
N ASN A 283 -6.34 -18.01 -10.09
CA ASN A 283 -6.65 -17.72 -8.70
C ASN A 283 -5.49 -18.16 -7.82
N ILE A 284 -5.01 -17.24 -6.99
CA ILE A 284 -3.93 -17.46 -6.02
C ILE A 284 -4.54 -17.25 -4.64
N SER A 285 -4.45 -18.25 -3.77
CA SER A 285 -5.00 -18.13 -2.44
C SER A 285 -4.12 -18.74 -1.37
N THR A 286 -4.22 -18.21 -0.16
CA THR A 286 -3.64 -18.83 1.04
C THR A 286 -4.42 -18.37 2.27
N GLN A 287 -4.29 -19.14 3.34
CA GLN A 287 -5.01 -18.91 4.59
C GLN A 287 -4.04 -19.06 5.75
N ASP A 288 -4.19 -18.19 6.73
CA ASP A 288 -3.51 -18.25 8.02
C ASP A 288 -1.99 -18.41 7.96
N VAL A 289 -1.33 -17.64 7.08
CA VAL A 289 0.14 -17.62 6.96
C VAL A 289 0.71 -16.45 7.76
N ALA A 290 1.89 -16.61 8.38
CA ALA A 290 2.58 -15.49 9.02
C ALA A 290 3.00 -14.43 7.97
N LEU A 291 2.78 -13.14 8.25
CA LEU A 291 3.18 -12.04 7.39
C LEU A 291 4.54 -11.47 7.86
N ASP A 292 5.62 -12.20 7.60
CA ASP A 292 6.98 -11.84 8.05
C ASP A 292 7.79 -11.02 7.03
N ARG A 293 7.21 -10.75 5.85
CA ARG A 293 7.80 -10.01 4.74
C ARG A 293 6.71 -9.56 3.76
N ASP A 294 7.06 -8.71 2.81
CA ASP A 294 6.11 -8.27 1.78
C ASP A 294 5.60 -9.44 0.95
N PHE A 295 4.32 -9.37 0.59
CA PHE A 295 3.76 -10.34 -0.32
C PHE A 295 4.05 -9.93 -1.76
N ILE A 296 4.94 -10.68 -2.41
CA ILE A 296 5.37 -10.48 -3.79
C ILE A 296 4.91 -11.67 -4.63
N ILE A 297 4.38 -11.38 -5.82
CA ILE A 297 4.19 -12.33 -6.92
C ILE A 297 4.67 -11.73 -8.25
N ASP A 298 5.30 -12.57 -9.07
CA ASP A 298 5.68 -12.22 -10.44
C ASP A 298 4.78 -12.96 -11.44
N ILE A 299 4.01 -12.18 -12.20
CA ILE A 299 3.13 -12.65 -13.27
C ILE A 299 3.91 -12.64 -14.57
N HIS A 300 4.34 -13.81 -15.05
CA HIS A 300 5.18 -13.90 -16.23
C HIS A 300 4.36 -13.80 -17.52
N LEU A 301 4.72 -12.82 -18.34
CA LEU A 301 4.25 -12.65 -19.71
C LEU A 301 4.69 -13.83 -20.61
N PRO A 302 4.10 -14.01 -21.80
CA PRO A 302 4.56 -15.03 -22.74
C PRO A 302 6.04 -14.84 -23.08
N ARG A 303 6.74 -15.91 -23.48
CA ARG A 303 8.18 -15.88 -23.86
C ARG A 303 8.53 -14.81 -24.91
N ARG A 304 7.56 -14.45 -25.76
CA ARG A 304 7.65 -13.34 -26.72
C ARG A 304 6.40 -12.48 -26.54
N PRO A 305 6.39 -11.53 -25.58
CA PRO A 305 5.28 -10.62 -25.47
C PRO A 305 5.20 -9.75 -26.73
N PRO A 306 4.05 -9.17 -27.09
CA PRO A 306 3.99 -8.18 -28.17
C PRO A 306 4.89 -6.98 -27.86
N SER A 307 5.31 -6.22 -28.87
CA SER A 307 6.13 -5.00 -28.68
C SER A 307 5.40 -3.88 -27.94
N MET A 308 4.10 -4.04 -27.77
CA MET A 308 3.19 -3.12 -27.12
C MET A 308 2.12 -3.97 -26.44
N LEU A 309 1.89 -3.71 -25.16
CA LEU A 309 0.79 -4.30 -24.40
C LEU A 309 -0.09 -3.16 -23.93
N THR A 310 -1.38 -3.22 -24.26
CA THR A 310 -2.34 -2.16 -23.93
C THR A 310 -3.51 -2.79 -23.19
N ALA A 311 -3.78 -2.28 -21.99
CA ALA A 311 -5.04 -2.49 -21.29
C ALA A 311 -6.00 -1.37 -21.69
N VAL A 312 -7.26 -1.69 -21.96
CA VAL A 312 -8.30 -0.72 -22.30
C VAL A 312 -9.51 -0.98 -21.43
N GLU A 313 -9.92 0.02 -20.67
CA GLU A 313 -11.13 -0.01 -19.86
C GLU A 313 -12.16 0.91 -20.50
N GLN A 314 -13.40 0.43 -20.62
CA GLN A 314 -14.50 1.22 -21.16
C GLN A 314 -15.34 1.78 -20.01
N TYR A 315 -15.39 3.10 -19.88
CA TYR A 315 -16.24 3.77 -18.87
C TYR A 315 -17.69 3.88 -19.34
N ASP A 316 -17.90 4.34 -20.57
CA ASP A 316 -19.22 4.42 -21.20
C ASP A 316 -19.11 4.13 -22.70
N SER A 317 -20.21 4.24 -23.45
CA SER A 317 -20.23 3.96 -24.90
C SER A 317 -19.26 4.81 -25.73
N THR A 318 -18.76 5.91 -25.18
CA THR A 318 -17.93 6.92 -25.85
C THR A 318 -16.56 7.14 -25.19
N LYS A 319 -16.36 6.75 -23.94
CA LYS A 319 -15.15 7.02 -23.15
C LYS A 319 -14.40 5.75 -22.81
N TYR A 320 -13.11 5.76 -23.12
CA TYR A 320 -12.19 4.66 -22.87
C TYR A 320 -10.95 5.22 -22.15
N ALA A 321 -10.46 4.48 -21.17
CA ALA A 321 -9.13 4.67 -20.59
C ALA A 321 -8.21 3.58 -21.14
N ALA A 322 -6.95 3.92 -21.43
CA ALA A 322 -5.99 2.93 -21.90
C ALA A 322 -4.62 3.14 -21.27
N LEU A 323 -4.03 2.06 -20.77
CA LEU A 323 -2.67 2.02 -20.25
C LEU A 323 -1.81 1.17 -21.18
N THR A 324 -0.72 1.73 -21.70
CA THR A 324 0.13 1.08 -22.71
C THR A 324 1.58 0.98 -22.26
N ALA A 325 2.09 -0.25 -22.18
CA ALA A 325 3.50 -0.53 -22.02
C ALA A 325 4.14 -0.83 -23.38
N LEU A 326 5.24 -0.14 -23.68
CA LEU A 326 6.09 -0.45 -24.84
C LEU A 326 7.18 -1.42 -24.39
N ILE A 327 7.21 -2.61 -25.00
CA ILE A 327 8.17 -3.68 -24.71
C ILE A 327 9.09 -3.83 -25.92
N PRO A 328 10.14 -3.01 -26.03
CA PRO A 328 10.94 -2.97 -27.23
C PRO A 328 11.77 -4.26 -27.37
N HIS A 329 11.54 -5.01 -28.44
CA HIS A 329 12.27 -6.24 -28.74
C HIS A 329 13.64 -5.92 -29.35
N ASN A 330 14.67 -6.63 -28.90
CA ASN A 330 16.02 -6.58 -29.49
C ASN A 330 16.70 -5.19 -29.47
N LEU A 331 16.42 -4.32 -28.49
CA LEU A 331 17.22 -3.10 -28.32
C LEU A 331 18.71 -3.41 -28.08
N VAL A 332 18.99 -4.55 -27.46
CA VAL A 332 20.35 -5.00 -27.15
C VAL A 332 20.80 -6.04 -28.17
N LYS A 333 21.07 -5.58 -29.40
CA LYS A 333 22.07 -6.21 -30.27
C LYS A 333 23.31 -5.35 -30.44
N SER A 334 23.34 -4.13 -29.89
CA SER A 334 24.59 -3.40 -29.71
C SER A 334 25.28 -3.95 -28.46
N ASN A 335 26.58 -4.22 -28.58
CA ASN A 335 27.48 -4.49 -27.46
C ASN A 335 27.11 -3.62 -26.26
N TYR A 336 27.06 -4.22 -25.06
CA TYR A 336 27.03 -3.57 -23.76
C TYR A 336 27.37 -2.07 -23.87
N MET A 337 26.35 -1.21 -23.81
CA MET A 337 26.59 0.22 -23.94
C MET A 337 27.62 0.58 -22.87
N LYS A 338 28.76 1.08 -23.34
CA LYS A 338 29.81 1.55 -22.47
C LYS A 338 29.24 2.69 -21.64
N SER A 339 29.05 2.43 -20.36
CA SER A 339 28.49 3.39 -19.40
C SER A 339 29.55 3.80 -18.40
N GLU A 340 29.31 4.93 -17.75
CA GLU A 340 30.10 5.40 -16.61
C GLU A 340 29.24 5.29 -15.35
N PHE A 341 29.76 4.62 -14.33
CA PHE A 341 29.08 4.37 -13.06
C PHE A 341 29.82 5.10 -11.92
N ILE A 342 29.18 6.08 -11.30
CA ILE A 342 29.75 6.79 -10.14
C ILE A 342 29.00 6.33 -8.89
N PHE A 343 29.67 5.55 -8.05
CA PHE A 343 29.12 5.08 -6.79
C PHE A 343 29.42 6.10 -5.70
N ILE A 344 28.38 6.59 -5.01
CA ILE A 344 28.52 7.50 -3.88
C ILE A 344 28.20 6.68 -2.62
N VAL A 345 29.18 6.53 -1.73
CA VAL A 345 29.10 5.60 -0.59
C VAL A 345 29.29 6.36 0.72
N ASP A 346 28.31 6.29 1.61
CA ASP A 346 28.43 6.85 2.95
C ASP A 346 29.43 6.03 3.79
N CYS A 347 30.33 6.72 4.47
CA CYS A 347 31.32 6.20 5.40
C CYS A 347 31.35 7.05 6.69
N SER A 348 30.24 7.72 7.01
CA SER A 348 30.03 8.43 8.26
C SER A 348 30.01 7.48 9.47
N GLY A 349 30.10 8.03 10.68
CA GLY A 349 30.18 7.23 11.91
C GLY A 349 28.97 6.29 12.12
N SER A 350 27.79 6.63 11.62
CA SER A 350 26.58 5.77 11.73
C SER A 350 26.68 4.48 10.90
N MET A 351 27.64 4.40 9.98
CA MET A 351 27.91 3.18 9.21
C MET A 351 28.71 2.13 9.99
N GLU A 352 29.25 2.47 11.17
CA GLU A 352 29.92 1.51 12.05
C GLU A 352 28.93 0.58 12.76
N ASP A 353 27.69 1.02 12.95
CA ASP A 353 26.65 0.24 13.63
C ASP A 353 26.28 -1.01 12.84
N GLU A 354 26.10 -2.12 13.55
CA GLU A 354 25.56 -3.39 13.02
C GLU A 354 26.25 -3.90 11.74
N ASN A 355 27.53 -3.58 11.55
CA ASN A 355 28.30 -3.96 10.37
C ASN A 355 27.73 -3.41 9.03
N LYS A 356 26.99 -2.28 9.08
CA LYS A 356 26.45 -1.60 7.88
C LYS A 356 27.54 -1.31 6.84
N ILE A 357 28.71 -0.83 7.27
CA ILE A 357 29.85 -0.60 6.37
C ILE A 357 30.40 -1.89 5.74
N GLY A 358 30.33 -3.02 6.46
CA GLY A 358 30.72 -4.33 5.94
C GLY A 358 29.78 -4.80 4.83
N LEU A 359 28.47 -4.69 5.06
CA LEU A 359 27.44 -5.00 4.07
C LEU A 359 27.55 -4.09 2.84
N ALA A 360 27.75 -2.79 3.04
CA ALA A 360 27.97 -1.83 1.95
C ALA A 360 29.19 -2.22 1.09
N ARG A 361 30.29 -2.66 1.72
CA ARG A 361 31.47 -3.15 1.00
C ARG A 361 31.19 -4.41 0.19
N GLU A 362 30.44 -5.35 0.74
CA GLU A 362 30.06 -6.59 0.04
C GLU A 362 29.15 -6.31 -1.16
N ALA A 363 28.15 -5.45 -0.99
CA ALA A 363 27.28 -5.00 -2.08
C ALA A 363 28.08 -4.28 -3.17
N MET A 364 29.01 -3.38 -2.80
CA MET A 364 29.89 -2.69 -3.74
C MET A 364 30.75 -3.66 -4.55
N LEU A 365 31.27 -4.72 -3.94
CA LEU A 365 32.01 -5.77 -4.65
C LEU A 365 31.12 -6.51 -5.66
N LEU A 366 29.85 -6.77 -5.33
CA LEU A 366 28.89 -7.37 -6.25
C LEU A 366 28.58 -6.45 -7.42
N PHE A 367 28.34 -5.16 -7.16
CA PHE A 367 28.06 -4.17 -8.21
C PHE A 367 29.22 -4.02 -9.18
N ILE A 368 30.45 -3.84 -8.69
CA ILE A 368 31.64 -3.71 -9.54
C ILE A 368 31.85 -4.97 -10.40
N ARG A 369 31.62 -6.16 -9.84
CA ARG A 369 31.71 -7.43 -10.59
C ARG A 369 30.61 -7.61 -11.62
N SER A 370 29.50 -6.90 -11.47
CA SER A 370 28.33 -6.99 -12.36
C SER A 370 28.33 -5.90 -13.43
N LEU A 371 29.29 -4.97 -13.41
CA LEU A 371 29.35 -3.90 -14.39
C LEU A 371 29.56 -4.46 -15.81
N PRO A 372 28.95 -3.83 -16.84
CA PRO A 372 29.18 -4.21 -18.22
C PRO A 372 30.66 -4.09 -18.60
N LEU A 373 31.16 -5.02 -19.41
CA LEU A 373 32.54 -5.00 -19.91
C LEU A 373 32.84 -3.67 -20.62
N ASN A 374 34.05 -3.13 -20.37
CA ASN A 374 34.54 -1.84 -20.88
C ASN A 374 33.85 -0.58 -20.32
N SER A 375 33.02 -0.71 -19.28
CA SER A 375 32.46 0.44 -18.56
C SER A 375 33.52 1.16 -17.73
N TYR A 376 33.32 2.45 -17.51
CA TYR A 376 34.09 3.22 -16.52
C TYR A 376 33.35 3.19 -15.19
N PHE A 377 34.10 3.25 -14.10
CA PHE A 377 33.50 3.48 -12.79
C PHE A 377 34.38 4.34 -11.92
N ASN A 378 33.76 4.99 -10.95
CA ASN A 378 34.44 5.63 -9.84
C ASN A 378 33.67 5.38 -8.54
N ILE A 379 34.36 5.50 -7.42
CA ILE A 379 33.77 5.42 -6.09
C ILE A 379 34.13 6.68 -5.34
N ILE A 380 33.10 7.40 -4.89
CA ILE A 380 33.20 8.56 -4.04
C ILE A 380 32.74 8.12 -2.66
N ARG A 381 33.67 7.98 -1.72
CA ARG A 381 33.31 7.80 -0.31
C ARG A 381 33.11 9.16 0.34
N PHE A 382 32.09 9.31 1.18
CA PHE A 382 31.85 10.56 1.92
C PHE A 382 31.60 10.30 3.40
N GLY A 383 31.66 11.37 4.20
CA GLY A 383 31.57 11.38 5.65
C GLY A 383 31.82 12.82 6.09
N SER A 384 32.68 13.05 7.08
CA SER A 384 33.15 14.42 7.38
C SER A 384 33.96 15.06 6.24
N HIS A 385 34.57 14.22 5.39
CA HIS A 385 35.26 14.61 4.17
C HIS A 385 34.88 13.61 3.07
N TYR A 386 35.01 14.01 1.80
CA TYR A 386 34.84 13.09 0.68
C TYR A 386 36.18 12.76 0.03
N GLN A 387 36.25 11.57 -0.57
CA GLN A 387 37.40 11.11 -1.31
C GLN A 387 36.95 10.33 -2.55
N ILE A 388 37.54 10.67 -3.69
CA ILE A 388 37.42 9.94 -4.94
C ILE A 388 38.49 8.84 -4.96
N LEU A 389 38.11 7.59 -5.22
CA LEU A 389 39.00 6.43 -5.09
C LEU A 389 39.72 6.03 -6.40
N PHE A 390 39.12 6.29 -7.56
CA PHE A 390 39.64 5.85 -8.86
C PHE A 390 39.78 6.97 -9.89
#